data_AF-A0A9P5N8S1-F1
#
_entry.id   AF-A0A9P5N8S1-F1
#
_cell.length_a   1.000
_cell.length_b   1.000
_cell.length_c   1.000
_cell.angle_alpha   90.00
_cell.angle_beta   90.00
_cell.angle_gamma   90.00
#
_symmetry.space_group_name_H-M   'P 1'
#
loop_
_entity.id
_entity.type
_entity.pdbx_description
1 polymer ?
#
loop_
_entity_poly.entity_id
_entity_poly.type
_entity_poly.pdbx_seq_one_letter_code
_entity_poly.pdbx_strand_id
1 'polypeptide(L)'
;MYGVFATGLLLSSRSASRIPGILLSAGTAGLFFFWRRHLWNIFGNFYQAAMEQDLSDIGKHYGSEPSAFWVAEVATGSETGTVIGCVGLDASTTQDSTTVEIRRMVVSPKYQRHGVGSLLLTTAIEHARSHEL
;
A
#
# COMPACT_ATOMS: atom_id res chain seq x y z
N MET A 1 11.82 -14.41 -13.63
CA MET A 1 12.39 -15.27 -12.57
C MET A 1 11.99 -16.73 -12.72
N TYR A 2 10.70 -17.07 -12.75
CA TYR A 2 10.25 -18.48 -12.77
C TYR A 2 10.72 -19.30 -13.98
N GLY A 3 10.72 -18.73 -15.19
CA GLY A 3 11.23 -19.42 -16.38
C GLY A 3 12.73 -19.72 -16.31
N VAL A 4 13.54 -18.81 -15.77
CA VAL A 4 15.00 -19.00 -15.62
C VAL A 4 15.31 -20.04 -14.55
N PHE A 5 14.54 -20.04 -13.46
CA PHE A 5 14.62 -21.07 -12.42
C PHE A 5 14.27 -22.47 -12.97
N ALA A 6 13.18 -22.59 -13.73
CA ALA A 6 12.79 -23.85 -14.37
C ALA A 6 13.84 -24.35 -15.37
N THR A 7 14.42 -23.45 -16.17
CA THR A 7 15.55 -23.78 -17.06
C THR A 7 16.77 -24.25 -16.30
N GLY A 8 17.09 -23.61 -15.16
CA GLY A 8 18.16 -24.05 -14.26
C GLY A 8 17.93 -25.48 -13.74
N LEU A 9 16.70 -25.80 -13.31
CA LEU A 9 16.32 -27.14 -12.86
C LEU A 9 16.39 -28.17 -13.98
N LEU A 10 15.99 -27.80 -15.20
CA LEU A 10 16.06 -28.70 -16.36
C LEU A 10 17.51 -28.95 -16.78
N LEU A 11 18.39 -27.96 -16.68
CA LEU A 11 19.82 -28.13 -16.94
C LEU A 11 20.54 -28.92 -15.85
N SER A 12 20.05 -28.88 -14.61
CA SER A 12 20.64 -29.61 -13.49
C SER A 12 20.43 -31.12 -13.58
N SER A 13 19.39 -31.58 -14.30
CA SER A 13 19.10 -33.00 -14.50
C SER A 13 20.09 -33.70 -15.45
N ARG A 14 20.79 -32.94 -16.32
CA ARG A 14 21.78 -33.46 -17.28
C ARG A 14 23.19 -33.45 -16.70
N SER A 15 23.94 -34.55 -16.84
CA SER A 15 25.28 -34.70 -16.25
C SER A 15 26.29 -33.64 -16.71
N ALA A 16 26.24 -33.22 -17.99
CA ALA A 16 27.19 -32.24 -18.56
C ALA A 16 26.93 -30.79 -18.11
N SER A 17 25.69 -30.46 -17.71
CA SER A 17 25.28 -29.10 -17.33
C SER A 17 24.79 -29.02 -15.88
N ARG A 18 25.08 -30.03 -15.06
CA ARG A 18 24.54 -30.15 -13.70
C ARG A 18 24.91 -28.96 -12.82
N ILE A 19 26.21 -28.67 -12.74
CA ILE A 19 26.76 -27.57 -11.91
C ILE A 19 26.19 -26.21 -12.35
N PRO A 20 26.26 -25.80 -13.63
CA PRO A 20 25.71 -24.50 -14.04
C PRO A 20 24.18 -24.43 -13.85
N GLY A 21 23.45 -25.53 -14.03
CA GLY A 21 22.01 -25.58 -13.74
C GLY A 21 21.66 -25.37 -12.27
N ILE A 22 22.44 -25.97 -11.36
CA ILE A 22 22.30 -25.75 -9.90
C ILE A 22 22.58 -24.29 -9.55
N LEU A 23 23.69 -23.72 -10.05
CA LEU A 23 24.06 -22.33 -9.80
C LEU A 23 22.99 -21.35 -10.30
N LEU A 24 22.43 -21.60 -11.50
CA LEU A 24 21.36 -20.77 -12.07
C LEU A 24 20.08 -20.84 -11.22
N SER A 25 19.71 -22.04 -10.76
CA SER A 25 18.51 -22.25 -9.93
C SER A 25 18.67 -21.60 -8.54
N ALA A 26 19.80 -21.84 -7.88
CA ALA A 26 20.10 -21.27 -6.58
C ALA A 26 20.24 -19.75 -6.64
N GLY A 27 20.90 -19.22 -7.68
CA GLY A 27 21.06 -17.79 -7.89
C GLY A 27 19.73 -17.08 -8.13
N THR A 28 18.86 -17.66 -8.98
CA THR A 28 17.52 -17.08 -9.23
C THR A 28 16.62 -17.13 -8.01
N ALA A 29 16.65 -18.23 -7.23
CA ALA A 29 15.93 -18.30 -5.96
C ALA A 29 16.48 -17.28 -4.94
N GLY A 30 17.81 -17.16 -4.82
CA GLY A 30 18.46 -16.19 -3.95
C GLY A 30 18.08 -14.75 -4.29
N LEU A 31 18.10 -14.38 -5.58
CA LEU A 31 17.63 -13.08 -6.06
C LEU A 31 16.16 -12.84 -5.74
N PHE A 32 15.30 -13.85 -5.90
CA PHE A 32 13.88 -13.74 -5.55
C PHE A 32 13.67 -13.43 -4.06
N PHE A 33 14.31 -14.19 -3.17
CA PHE A 33 14.18 -13.97 -1.72
C PHE A 33 14.81 -12.66 -1.27
N PHE A 34 15.96 -12.29 -1.83
CA PHE A 34 16.59 -11.00 -1.58
C PHE A 34 15.66 -9.86 -2.01
N TRP A 35 15.12 -9.90 -3.23
CA TRP A 35 14.20 -8.89 -3.73
C TRP A 35 12.92 -8.82 -2.88
N ARG A 36 12.34 -9.96 -2.52
CA ARG A 36 11.15 -10.03 -1.65
C ARG A 36 11.43 -9.40 -0.28
N ARG A 37 12.59 -9.69 0.31
CA ARG A 37 13.04 -9.09 1.58
C ARG A 37 13.25 -7.59 1.44
N HIS A 38 13.90 -7.15 0.37
CA HIS A 38 14.16 -5.75 0.09
C HIS A 38 12.85 -4.96 -0.04
N LEU A 39 11.90 -5.45 -0.82
CA LEU A 39 10.56 -4.87 -0.93
C LEU A 39 9.85 -4.84 0.42
N TRP A 40 9.91 -5.93 1.19
CA TRP A 40 9.30 -5.98 2.53
C TRP A 40 9.88 -4.90 3.45
N ASN A 41 11.20 -4.72 3.45
CA ASN A 41 11.85 -3.68 4.24
C ASN A 41 11.46 -2.27 3.78
N ILE A 42 11.36 -2.03 2.47
CA ILE A 42 10.88 -0.73 1.93
C ILE A 42 9.45 -0.44 2.40
N PHE A 43 8.54 -1.40 2.25
CA PHE A 43 7.15 -1.25 2.69
C PHE A 43 7.05 -1.08 4.21
N GLY A 44 7.83 -1.83 4.99
CA GLY A 44 7.89 -1.70 6.44
C GLY A 44 8.36 -0.31 6.88
N ASN A 45 9.42 0.21 6.26
CA ASN A 45 9.92 1.55 6.56
C ASN A 45 8.91 2.64 6.18
N PHE A 46 8.22 2.50 5.04
CA PHE A 46 7.15 3.42 4.64
C PHE A 46 6.00 3.43 5.65
N TYR A 47 5.60 2.26 6.16
CA TYR A 47 4.57 2.14 7.18
C TYR A 47 5.00 2.79 8.50
N GLN A 48 6.21 2.52 8.97
CA GLN A 48 6.72 3.12 10.21
C GLN A 48 6.82 4.64 10.10
N ALA A 49 7.35 5.15 8.99
CA ALA A 49 7.39 6.59 8.75
C ALA A 49 5.99 7.23 8.76
N ALA A 50 4.97 6.56 8.21
CA ALA A 50 3.59 7.03 8.28
C ALA A 50 3.05 7.08 9.72
N MET A 51 3.34 6.05 10.52
CA MET A 51 2.94 5.98 11.93
C MET A 51 3.60 7.03 12.80
N GLU A 52 4.87 7.35 12.54
CA GLU A 52 5.64 8.34 13.30
C GLU A 52 5.34 9.80 12.88
N GLN A 53 4.75 10.01 11.71
CA GLN A 53 4.47 11.34 11.17
C GLN A 53 2.99 11.72 11.36
N ASP A 54 2.24 11.80 10.26
CA ASP A 54 0.88 12.30 10.20
C ASP A 54 -0.13 11.46 10.97
N LEU A 55 0.10 10.15 11.07
CA LEU A 55 -0.82 9.26 11.80
C LEU A 55 -0.55 9.22 13.31
N SER A 56 0.57 9.79 13.79
CA SER A 56 0.83 9.93 15.23
C SER A 56 -0.10 10.96 15.89
N ASP A 57 -0.55 11.95 15.11
CA ASP A 57 -1.50 12.99 15.53
C ASP A 57 -2.33 13.45 14.32
N ILE A 58 -3.38 12.68 14.03
CA ILE A 58 -4.29 12.94 12.91
C ILE A 58 -4.98 14.29 13.07
N GLY A 59 -5.37 14.67 14.29
CA GLY A 59 -6.07 15.93 14.56
C GLY A 59 -5.20 17.14 14.22
N LYS A 60 -3.91 17.09 14.57
CA LYS A 60 -2.97 18.14 14.22
C LYS A 60 -2.70 18.24 12.72
N HIS A 61 -2.61 17.11 12.03
CA HIS A 61 -2.20 17.09 10.61
C HIS A 61 -3.37 17.30 9.63
N TYR A 62 -4.53 16.73 9.95
CA TYR A 62 -5.70 16.70 9.08
C TYR A 62 -6.91 17.48 9.63
N GLY A 63 -6.80 18.11 10.80
CA GLY A 63 -7.94 18.76 11.46
C GLY A 63 -8.22 20.20 11.00
N SER A 64 -7.41 20.77 10.13
CA SER A 64 -7.61 22.13 9.60
C SER A 64 -8.10 22.07 8.16
N GLU A 65 -9.26 22.66 7.89
CA GLU A 65 -9.81 22.72 6.53
C GLU A 65 -8.86 23.44 5.57
N PRO A 66 -8.77 22.99 4.30
CA PRO A 66 -9.57 21.93 3.67
C PRO A 66 -8.98 20.51 3.84
N SER A 67 -8.00 20.31 4.73
CA SER A 67 -7.56 18.97 5.11
C SER A 67 -8.62 18.24 5.92
N ALA A 68 -8.67 16.92 5.78
CA ALA A 68 -9.60 16.06 6.49
C ALA A 68 -9.15 14.60 6.48
N PHE A 69 -9.70 13.77 7.37
CA PHE A 69 -9.40 12.35 7.44
C PHE A 69 -10.67 11.54 7.73
N TRP A 70 -10.98 10.57 6.87
CA TRP A 70 -12.16 9.72 6.99
C TRP A 70 -11.78 8.27 7.19
N VAL A 71 -12.62 7.57 7.94
CA VAL A 71 -12.56 6.12 8.14
C VAL A 71 -13.87 5.50 7.68
N ALA A 72 -13.78 4.31 7.09
CA ALA A 72 -14.92 3.45 6.83
C ALA A 72 -14.98 2.40 7.93
N GLU A 73 -16.15 2.25 8.55
CA GLU A 73 -16.38 1.30 9.63
C GLU A 73 -17.46 0.28 9.28
N VAL A 74 -17.37 -0.92 9.83
CA VAL A 74 -18.45 -1.91 9.75
C VAL A 74 -19.64 -1.42 10.55
N ALA A 75 -20.79 -1.22 9.89
CA ALA A 75 -21.98 -0.67 10.53
C ALA A 75 -22.80 -1.68 11.35
N THR A 76 -22.77 -2.97 10.98
CA THR A 76 -23.60 -4.01 11.62
C THR A 76 -22.90 -5.37 11.68
N GLY A 77 -23.31 -6.20 12.64
CA GLY A 77 -22.78 -7.56 12.84
C GLY A 77 -21.69 -7.67 13.91
N SER A 78 -20.97 -8.78 13.93
CA SER A 78 -19.97 -9.08 14.96
C SER A 78 -18.71 -8.22 14.89
N GLU A 79 -18.44 -7.58 13.75
CA GLU A 79 -17.29 -6.70 13.53
C GLU A 79 -17.67 -5.21 13.61
N THR A 80 -18.86 -4.86 14.12
CA THR A 80 -19.35 -3.47 14.19
C THR A 80 -18.32 -2.53 14.84
N GLY A 81 -18.11 -1.35 14.25
CA GLY A 81 -17.13 -0.35 14.69
C GLY A 81 -15.68 -0.65 14.26
N THR A 82 -15.43 -1.76 13.58
CA THR A 82 -14.10 -2.05 13.04
C THR A 82 -13.82 -1.15 11.85
N VAL A 83 -12.70 -0.43 11.88
CA VAL A 83 -12.20 0.35 10.74
C VAL A 83 -11.71 -0.61 9.65
N ILE A 84 -12.29 -0.49 8.45
CA ILE A 84 -12.01 -1.34 7.29
C ILE A 84 -11.32 -0.59 6.15
N GLY A 85 -11.17 0.72 6.26
CA GLY A 85 -10.43 1.55 5.33
C GLY A 85 -10.38 3.00 5.80
N CYS A 86 -9.52 3.79 5.16
CA CYS A 86 -9.42 5.22 5.44
C CYS A 86 -8.91 5.98 4.22
N VAL A 87 -9.06 7.30 4.26
CA VAL A 87 -8.50 8.25 3.32
C VAL A 87 -8.24 9.58 4.03
N GLY A 88 -7.12 10.22 3.75
CA GLY A 88 -6.81 11.58 4.16
C GLY A 88 -6.75 12.52 2.97
N LEU A 89 -7.16 13.77 3.17
CA LEU A 89 -6.87 14.91 2.30
C LEU A 89 -5.93 15.86 3.04
N ASP A 90 -4.85 16.22 2.38
CA ASP A 90 -3.81 17.07 2.94
C ASP A 90 -3.57 18.27 2.04
N ALA A 91 -3.94 19.45 2.53
CA ALA A 91 -3.72 20.73 1.87
C ALA A 91 -2.34 21.33 2.21
N SER A 92 -1.61 20.77 3.17
CA SER A 92 -0.35 21.34 3.67
C SER A 92 0.87 20.95 2.86
N THR A 93 0.74 19.94 1.99
CA THR A 93 1.85 19.38 1.21
C THR A 93 2.18 20.17 -0.05
N THR A 94 1.27 21.05 -0.47
CA THR A 94 1.40 21.88 -1.67
C THR A 94 1.36 23.36 -1.30
N GLN A 95 2.11 24.18 -2.03
CA GLN A 95 2.02 25.64 -1.91
C GLN A 95 0.84 26.21 -2.71
N ASP A 96 0.29 25.42 -3.63
CA ASP A 96 -0.84 25.80 -4.46
C ASP A 96 -2.14 25.59 -3.69
N SER A 97 -2.76 26.70 -3.26
CA SER A 97 -4.02 26.71 -2.52
C SER A 97 -5.22 26.20 -3.31
N THR A 98 -5.06 25.86 -4.59
CA THR A 98 -6.10 25.27 -5.43
C THR A 98 -6.01 23.75 -5.53
N THR A 99 -5.06 23.12 -4.83
CA THR A 99 -4.83 21.68 -4.88
C THR A 99 -4.75 21.06 -3.49
N VAL A 100 -5.18 19.80 -3.38
CA VAL A 100 -5.04 18.99 -2.16
C VAL A 100 -4.61 17.58 -2.52
N GLU A 101 -3.80 16.95 -1.67
CA GLU A 101 -3.29 15.61 -1.90
C GLU A 101 -4.13 14.55 -1.20
N ILE A 102 -4.47 13.48 -1.92
CA ILE A 102 -4.99 12.26 -1.30
C ILE A 102 -3.83 11.50 -0.67
N ARG A 103 -3.99 11.19 0.62
CA ARG A 103 -3.04 10.42 1.42
C ARG A 103 -3.74 9.26 2.10
N ARG A 104 -2.93 8.27 2.50
CA ARG A 104 -3.34 7.14 3.36
C ARG A 104 -4.58 6.36 2.87
N MET A 105 -4.87 6.41 1.56
CA MET A 105 -5.98 5.67 0.96
C MET A 105 -5.73 4.17 1.02
N VAL A 106 -6.47 3.46 1.86
CA VAL A 106 -6.34 2.01 2.02
C VAL A 106 -7.68 1.37 2.36
N VAL A 107 -7.88 0.15 1.86
CA VAL A 107 -9.02 -0.70 2.20
C VAL A 107 -8.50 -2.08 2.55
N SER A 108 -8.97 -2.62 3.68
CA SER A 108 -8.66 -3.96 4.15
C SER A 108 -8.96 -4.99 3.05
N PRO A 109 -8.05 -5.94 2.74
CA PRO A 109 -8.23 -6.91 1.65
C PRO A 109 -9.56 -7.69 1.72
N LYS A 110 -10.06 -7.99 2.92
CA LYS A 110 -11.35 -8.66 3.14
C LYS A 110 -12.55 -7.86 2.62
N TYR A 111 -12.43 -6.53 2.59
CA TYR A 111 -13.50 -5.60 2.21
C TYR A 111 -13.23 -4.89 0.87
N GLN A 112 -12.14 -5.24 0.18
CA GLN A 112 -11.89 -4.78 -1.18
C GLN A 112 -12.92 -5.34 -2.16
N ARG A 113 -13.13 -4.65 -3.29
CA ARG A 113 -14.14 -5.02 -4.32
C ARG A 113 -15.61 -4.96 -3.87
N HIS A 114 -15.88 -4.37 -2.70
CA HIS A 114 -17.25 -4.13 -2.19
C HIS A 114 -17.67 -2.65 -2.26
N GLY A 115 -16.96 -1.81 -3.03
CA GLY A 115 -17.28 -0.39 -3.18
C GLY A 115 -16.75 0.53 -2.07
N VAL A 116 -16.17 0.00 -0.99
CA VAL A 116 -15.61 0.78 0.14
C VAL A 116 -14.62 1.86 -0.34
N GLY A 117 -13.70 1.49 -1.23
CA GLY A 117 -12.71 2.43 -1.74
C GLY A 117 -13.33 3.54 -2.60
N SER A 118 -14.37 3.21 -3.36
CA SER A 118 -15.12 4.21 -4.13
C SER A 118 -15.85 5.17 -3.21
N LEU A 119 -16.49 4.67 -2.14
CA LEU A 119 -17.19 5.50 -1.16
C LEU A 119 -16.24 6.50 -0.49
N LEU A 120 -15.10 6.02 0.04
CA LEU A 120 -14.08 6.86 0.66
C LEU A 120 -13.57 7.95 -0.30
N LEU A 121 -13.27 7.58 -1.54
CA LEU A 121 -12.78 8.52 -2.55
C LEU A 121 -13.86 9.55 -2.94
N THR A 122 -15.10 9.12 -3.12
CA THR A 122 -16.21 10.03 -3.40
C THR A 122 -16.40 11.03 -2.27
N THR A 123 -16.36 10.59 -1.01
CA THR A 123 -16.44 11.49 0.15
C THR A 123 -15.32 12.53 0.15
N ALA A 124 -14.08 12.13 -0.13
CA ALA A 124 -12.95 13.05 -0.23
C ALA A 124 -13.15 14.06 -1.39
N ILE A 125 -13.55 13.60 -2.57
CA ILE A 125 -13.78 14.47 -3.74
C ILE A 125 -14.92 15.46 -3.49
N GLU A 126 -16.00 15.03 -2.85
CA GLU A 126 -17.13 15.90 -2.50
C GLU A 126 -16.69 16.99 -1.50
N HIS A 127 -15.85 16.65 -0.52
CA HIS A 127 -15.27 17.62 0.40
C HIS A 127 -14.33 18.61 -0.29
N ALA A 128 -13.48 18.14 -1.21
CA ALA A 128 -12.62 19.04 -1.99
C ALA A 128 -13.47 20.04 -2.80
N ARG A 129 -14.50 19.55 -3.49
CA ARG A 129 -15.42 20.39 -4.27
C ARG A 129 -16.17 21.42 -3.42
N SER A 130 -16.55 21.08 -2.18
CA SER A 130 -17.21 22.05 -1.30
C SER A 130 -16.29 23.19 -0.86
N HIS A 131 -14.98 23.03 -1.07
CA HIS A 131 -13.95 24.05 -0.82
C HIS A 131 -13.37 24.66 -2.11
N GLU A 132 -14.04 24.43 -3.26
CA GLU A 132 -13.61 24.95 -4.57
C GLU A 132 -12.23 24.43 -5.05
N LEU A 133 -11.88 23.21 -4.62
CA LEU A 133 -10.66 22.47 -4.99
C LEU A 133 -10.92 21.36 -6.03
#